data_AF-A0A6A4SWS2-F1
#
_entry.id   AF-A0A6A4SWS2-F1
#
_cell.length_a   1.000
_cell.length_b   1.000
_cell.length_c   1.000
_cell.angle_alpha   90.00
_cell.angle_beta   90.00
_cell.angle_gamma   90.00
#
_symmetry.space_group_name_H-M   'P 1'
#
loop_
_entity.id
_entity.type
_entity.pdbx_description
1 polymer ?
#
loop_
_entity_poly.entity_id
_entity_poly.type
_entity_poly.pdbx_seq_one_letter_code
_entity_poly.pdbx_strand_id
1 'polypeptide(L)'
;MVAAAPQVRSLNFLIHQSLLCAKLSGELKETMDSVKAIINFIRCTSSLQHRLFRKLLTDMSAEYKDLLIHNDIRWLSKGNALKGFCELREEILVFLRSSKLKKAGKFLSLMENDEFNATVCFLSDVFHHLNQLNMELQGRDKTVAELVEKVMLFKESSHFSLLIFVLARCSTCPH
;
A
#
# COMPACT_ATOMS: atom_id res chain seq x y z
N MET A 1 -0.63 26.91 -33.58
CA MET A 1 -0.77 25.45 -33.82
C MET A 1 0.19 24.69 -32.91
N VAL A 2 -0.31 24.10 -31.83
CA VAL A 2 0.12 22.76 -31.36
C VAL A 2 -1.15 22.15 -30.76
N ALA A 3 -1.83 21.31 -31.53
CA ALA A 3 -2.94 20.51 -31.02
C ALA A 3 -2.34 19.48 -30.06
N ALA A 4 -2.47 19.71 -28.75
CA ALA A 4 -2.14 18.72 -27.74
C ALA A 4 -3.04 17.49 -28.00
N ALA A 5 -2.42 16.38 -28.40
CA ALA A 5 -3.14 15.17 -28.80
C ALA A 5 -4.13 14.74 -27.70
N PRO A 6 -5.41 14.44 -28.03
CA PRO A 6 -6.44 14.08 -27.05
C PRO A 6 -6.04 12.92 -26.11
N GLN A 7 -5.14 12.08 -26.61
CA GLN A 7 -4.53 10.91 -25.98
C GLN A 7 -3.57 11.25 -24.81
N VAL A 8 -2.93 12.42 -24.85
CA VAL A 8 -2.00 12.91 -23.81
C VAL A 8 -2.80 13.51 -22.64
N ARG A 9 -3.95 14.13 -22.91
CA ARG A 9 -4.86 14.63 -21.87
C ARG A 9 -5.50 13.50 -21.08
N SER A 10 -5.89 12.40 -21.73
CA SER A 10 -6.42 11.21 -21.04
C SER A 10 -5.39 10.56 -20.13
N LEU A 11 -4.13 10.45 -20.56
CA LEU A 11 -3.06 9.86 -19.74
C LEU A 11 -2.77 10.70 -18.49
N ASN A 12 -2.66 12.03 -18.65
CA ASN A 12 -2.42 12.92 -17.52
C ASN A 12 -3.62 12.95 -16.56
N PHE A 13 -4.85 12.88 -17.07
CA PHE A 13 -6.06 12.75 -16.27
C PHE A 13 -6.13 11.42 -15.50
N LEU A 14 -5.74 10.31 -16.12
CA LEU A 14 -5.70 8.98 -15.50
C LEU A 14 -4.60 8.87 -14.43
N ILE A 15 -3.42 9.43 -14.69
CA ILE A 15 -2.35 9.53 -13.70
C ILE A 15 -2.79 10.44 -12.55
N HIS A 16 -3.37 11.59 -12.84
CA HIS A 16 -3.90 12.51 -11.84
C HIS A 16 -5.07 11.92 -11.04
N GLN A 17 -5.97 11.17 -11.68
CA GLN A 17 -7.04 10.44 -11.00
C GLN A 17 -6.48 9.29 -10.17
N SER A 18 -5.50 8.53 -10.64
CA SER A 18 -4.83 7.50 -9.83
C SER A 18 -4.09 8.10 -8.62
N LEU A 19 -3.57 9.33 -8.75
CA LEU A 19 -3.03 10.14 -7.66
C LEU A 19 -4.12 10.64 -6.68
N LEU A 20 -5.28 11.06 -7.17
CA LEU A 20 -6.44 11.46 -6.34
C LEU A 20 -7.13 10.28 -5.65
N CYS A 21 -7.16 9.11 -6.31
CA CYS A 21 -7.73 7.85 -5.81
C CYS A 21 -6.93 7.24 -4.65
N ALA A 22 -5.78 7.82 -4.29
CA ALA A 22 -4.94 7.39 -3.16
C ALA A 22 -5.44 7.86 -1.78
N LYS A 23 -6.57 8.58 -1.73
CA LYS A 23 -7.25 8.95 -0.48
C LYS A 23 -8.13 7.80 -0.03
N LEU A 24 -7.53 6.90 0.75
CA LEU A 24 -8.29 5.88 1.47
C LEU A 24 -9.32 6.57 2.38
N SER A 25 -10.51 6.00 2.50
CA SER A 25 -11.56 6.43 3.42
C SER A 25 -12.15 5.23 4.19
N GLY A 26 -12.90 5.52 5.25
CA GLY A 26 -13.55 4.51 6.09
C GLY A 26 -12.58 3.43 6.58
N GLU A 27 -13.04 2.19 6.54
CA GLU A 27 -12.32 0.99 7.00
C GLU A 27 -10.93 0.81 6.35
N LEU A 28 -10.79 1.15 5.07
CA LEU A 28 -9.51 1.03 4.36
C LEU A 28 -8.48 2.03 4.90
N LYS A 29 -8.91 3.25 5.24
CA LYS A 29 -8.05 4.26 5.85
C LYS A 29 -7.64 3.84 7.24
N GLU A 30 -8.60 3.36 8.03
CA GLU A 30 -8.35 2.89 9.40
C GLU A 30 -7.38 1.70 9.42
N THR A 31 -7.55 0.75 8.51
CA THR A 31 -6.63 -0.37 8.33
C THR A 31 -5.21 0.12 7.98
N MET A 32 -5.09 1.03 7.01
CA MET A 32 -3.80 1.58 6.62
C MET A 32 -3.14 2.38 7.77
N ASP A 33 -3.91 3.16 8.52
CA ASP A 33 -3.39 3.94 9.65
C ASP A 33 -2.95 3.01 10.80
N SER A 34 -3.65 1.90 11.01
CA SER A 34 -3.26 0.82 11.92
C SER A 34 -1.93 0.17 11.51
N VAL A 35 -1.77 -0.19 10.22
CA VAL A 35 -0.50 -0.73 9.68
C VAL A 35 0.65 0.27 9.92
N LYS A 36 0.44 1.56 9.62
CA LYS A 36 1.43 2.61 9.91
C LYS A 36 1.75 2.70 11.39
N ALA A 37 0.76 2.59 12.26
CA ALA A 37 0.96 2.66 13.70
C ALA A 37 1.82 1.48 14.21
N ILE A 38 1.66 0.29 13.64
CA ILE A 38 2.50 -0.88 13.96
C ILE A 38 3.93 -0.67 13.45
N ILE A 39 4.10 -0.25 12.20
CA ILE A 39 5.42 0.03 11.62
C ILE A 39 6.15 1.11 12.44
N ASN A 40 5.46 2.20 12.78
CA ASN A 40 6.02 3.28 13.61
C ASN A 40 6.31 2.81 15.04
N PHE A 41 5.53 1.87 15.57
CA PHE A 41 5.83 1.29 16.87
C PHE A 41 7.18 0.55 16.86
N ILE A 42 7.40 -0.28 15.84
CA ILE A 42 8.63 -1.06 15.69
C ILE A 42 9.83 -0.17 15.35
N ARG A 43 9.66 0.77 14.41
CA ARG A 43 10.76 1.58 13.85
C ARG A 43 11.05 2.87 14.61
N CYS A 44 10.02 3.57 15.09
CA CYS A 44 10.14 4.96 15.54
C CYS A 44 10.03 5.12 17.07
N THR A 45 9.49 4.13 17.79
CA THR A 45 9.30 4.27 19.25
C THR A 45 10.62 4.22 20.02
N SER A 46 11.59 3.44 19.55
CA SER A 46 12.92 3.37 20.18
C SER A 46 13.94 2.78 19.21
N SER A 47 15.15 3.36 19.18
CA SER A 47 16.28 2.81 18.42
C SER A 47 16.66 1.39 18.86
N LEU A 48 16.45 1.06 20.14
CA LEU A 48 16.66 -0.28 20.66
C LEU A 48 15.65 -1.27 20.06
N GLN A 49 14.36 -0.90 20.03
CA GLN A 49 13.32 -1.76 19.43
C GLN A 49 13.59 -2.02 17.95
N HIS A 50 13.96 -0.99 17.20
CA HIS A 50 14.29 -1.13 15.78
C HIS A 50 15.50 -2.07 15.57
N ARG A 51 16.56 -1.92 16.37
CA ARG A 51 17.73 -2.81 16.32
C ARG A 51 17.38 -4.25 16.69
N LEU A 52 16.56 -4.46 17.71
CA LEU A 52 16.11 -5.79 18.12
C LEU A 52 15.28 -6.45 17.03
N PHE A 53 14.38 -5.70 16.40
CA PHE A 53 13.59 -6.20 15.27
C PHE A 53 14.48 -6.59 14.09
N ARG A 54 15.43 -5.75 13.67
CA ARG A 54 16.37 -6.09 12.59
C ARG A 54 17.22 -7.32 12.91
N LYS A 55 17.60 -7.50 14.18
CA LYS A 55 18.28 -8.71 14.63
C LYS A 55 17.37 -9.93 14.46
N LEU A 56 16.12 -9.85 14.91
CA LEU A 56 15.12 -10.91 14.74
C LEU A 56 14.93 -11.27 13.25
N LEU A 57 14.83 -10.28 12.36
CA LEU A 57 14.75 -10.52 10.91
C LEU A 57 15.95 -11.32 10.37
N THR A 58 17.14 -11.06 10.92
CA THR A 58 18.35 -11.79 10.54
C THR A 58 18.31 -13.21 11.08
N ASP A 59 17.94 -13.38 12.35
CA ASP A 59 17.86 -14.68 13.02
C ASP A 59 16.80 -15.59 12.38
N MET A 60 15.69 -15.02 11.88
CA MET A 60 14.63 -15.74 11.16
C MET A 60 14.90 -15.89 9.66
N SER A 61 16.05 -15.42 9.17
CA SER A 61 16.41 -15.46 7.74
C SER A 61 15.37 -14.79 6.82
N ALA A 62 14.70 -13.75 7.30
CA ALA A 62 13.69 -13.03 6.55
C ALA A 62 14.25 -12.42 5.25
N GLU A 63 13.45 -12.42 4.19
CA GLU A 63 13.82 -11.81 2.90
C GLU A 63 14.05 -10.30 3.07
N TYR A 64 13.09 -9.62 3.69
CA TYR A 64 13.18 -8.20 4.00
C TYR A 64 14.06 -7.97 5.23
N LYS A 65 14.95 -6.97 5.15
CA LYS A 65 15.91 -6.63 6.23
C LYS A 65 15.46 -5.48 7.13
N ASP A 66 14.33 -4.86 6.80
CA ASP A 66 13.67 -3.82 7.59
C ASP A 66 12.25 -3.58 7.07
N LEU A 67 11.40 -2.92 7.87
CA LEU A 67 10.11 -2.38 7.44
C LEU A 67 10.31 -1.02 6.77
N LEU A 68 9.47 -0.63 5.81
CA LEU A 68 9.52 0.71 5.21
C LEU A 68 8.64 1.70 6.00
N ILE A 69 9.20 2.85 6.38
CA ILE A 69 8.40 3.96 6.92
C ILE A 69 7.68 4.59 5.75
N HIS A 70 6.36 4.67 5.87
CA HIS A 70 5.54 5.33 4.89
C HIS A 70 5.65 6.86 5.00
N ASN A 71 5.73 7.55 3.86
CA ASN A 71 5.48 8.99 3.77
C ASN A 71 4.14 9.19 3.02
N ASP A 72 3.18 9.84 3.68
CA ASP A 72 1.76 9.96 3.29
C ASP A 72 1.49 10.47 1.86
N ILE A 73 2.52 11.00 1.20
CA ILE A 73 2.46 11.72 -0.07
C ILE A 73 2.35 10.80 -1.29
N ARG A 74 2.79 9.53 -1.23
CA ARG A 74 2.88 8.69 -2.45
C ARG A 74 2.35 7.26 -2.24
N TRP A 75 1.33 6.88 -3.01
CA TRP A 75 0.70 5.56 -2.99
C TRP A 75 1.69 4.42 -3.27
N LEU A 76 2.74 4.67 -4.09
CA LEU A 76 3.84 3.73 -4.30
C LEU A 76 4.54 3.34 -2.98
N SER A 77 4.72 4.32 -2.09
CA SER A 77 5.27 4.08 -0.75
C SER A 77 4.29 3.32 0.14
N LYS A 78 2.96 3.53 0.00
CA LYS A 78 1.94 2.75 0.72
C LYS A 78 2.01 1.29 0.32
N GLY A 79 2.04 1.01 -0.98
CA GLY A 79 2.14 -0.33 -1.52
C GLY A 79 3.40 -1.06 -1.10
N ASN A 80 4.56 -0.41 -1.18
CA ASN A 80 5.81 -1.02 -0.76
C ASN A 80 5.85 -1.29 0.76
N ALA A 81 5.29 -0.39 1.57
CA ALA A 81 5.19 -0.59 3.02
C ALA A 81 4.23 -1.73 3.37
N LEU A 82 3.07 -1.82 2.72
CA LEU A 82 2.12 -2.93 2.89
C LEU A 82 2.72 -4.26 2.46
N LYS A 83 3.37 -4.31 1.29
CA LYS A 83 4.05 -5.53 0.83
C LYS A 83 5.05 -6.01 1.88
N GLY A 84 5.97 -5.14 2.30
CA GLY A 84 6.96 -5.51 3.33
C GLY A 84 6.32 -5.89 4.68
N PHE A 85 5.18 -5.29 5.03
CA PHE A 85 4.42 -5.65 6.23
C PHE A 85 3.81 -7.05 6.14
N CYS A 86 3.23 -7.41 4.99
CA CYS A 86 2.67 -8.73 4.74
C CYS A 86 3.75 -9.82 4.73
N GLU A 87 4.87 -9.56 4.06
CA GLU A 87 6.00 -10.51 3.96
C GLU A 87 6.68 -10.74 5.32
N LEU A 88 6.70 -9.72 6.18
CA LEU A 88 7.27 -9.80 7.53
C LEU A 88 6.25 -10.12 8.62
N ARG A 89 5.06 -10.61 8.26
CA ARG A 89 3.94 -10.77 9.19
C ARG A 89 4.32 -11.66 10.38
N GLU A 90 4.97 -12.79 10.12
CA GLU A 90 5.34 -13.74 11.17
C GLU A 90 6.40 -13.17 12.11
N GLU A 91 7.40 -12.49 11.58
CA GLU A 91 8.44 -11.82 12.36
C GLU A 91 7.85 -10.69 13.21
N ILE A 92 6.89 -9.93 12.67
CA ILE A 92 6.17 -8.90 13.41
C ILE A 92 5.39 -9.54 14.57
N LEU A 93 4.66 -10.63 14.34
CA LEU A 93 3.92 -11.33 15.39
C LEU A 93 4.85 -11.83 16.50
N VAL A 94 5.97 -12.46 16.13
CA VAL A 94 7.00 -12.91 17.09
C VAL A 94 7.56 -11.73 17.88
N PHE A 95 7.87 -10.62 17.21
CA PHE A 95 8.37 -9.42 17.87
C PHE A 95 7.36 -8.84 18.85
N LEU A 96 6.09 -8.71 18.46
CA LEU A 96 5.02 -8.18 19.31
C LEU A 96 4.77 -9.05 20.54
N ARG A 97 4.81 -10.38 20.40
CA ARG A 97 4.70 -11.34 21.52
C ARG A 97 5.84 -11.21 22.53
N SER A 98 7.05 -10.91 22.05
CA SER A 98 8.22 -10.71 22.91
C SER A 98 8.24 -9.36 23.65
N SER A 99 7.41 -8.41 23.22
CA SER A 99 7.41 -7.05 23.75
C SER A 99 6.58 -6.93 25.03
N LYS A 100 7.16 -6.33 26.07
CA LYS A 100 6.48 -6.07 27.36
C LYS A 100 5.61 -4.81 27.33
N LEU A 101 5.59 -4.08 26.22
CA LEU A 101 4.84 -2.83 26.12
C LEU A 101 3.35 -3.12 25.92
N LYS A 102 2.49 -2.50 26.72
CA LYS A 102 1.01 -2.64 26.60
C LYS A 102 0.50 -2.39 25.18
N LYS A 103 1.16 -1.49 24.43
CA LYS A 103 0.81 -1.18 23.05
C LYS A 103 1.03 -2.36 22.11
N ALA A 104 2.04 -3.20 22.36
CA ALA A 104 2.31 -4.40 21.56
C ALA A 104 1.17 -5.41 21.67
N GLY A 105 0.60 -5.60 22.86
CA GLY A 105 -0.56 -6.48 23.05
C GLY A 105 -1.78 -6.06 22.23
N LYS A 106 -2.05 -4.75 22.11
CA LYS A 106 -3.13 -4.22 21.26
C LYS A 106 -2.89 -4.48 19.77
N PHE A 107 -1.64 -4.36 19.32
CA PHE A 107 -1.29 -4.66 17.93
C PHE A 107 -1.34 -6.15 17.63
N LEU A 108 -0.94 -6.99 18.60
CA LEU A 108 -1.03 -8.43 18.47
C LEU A 108 -2.49 -8.88 18.27
N SER A 109 -3.41 -8.42 19.13
CA SER A 109 -4.84 -8.73 19.00
C SER A 109 -5.44 -8.24 17.68
N LEU A 110 -4.95 -7.10 17.16
CA LEU A 110 -5.39 -6.58 15.86
C LEU A 110 -4.88 -7.46 14.71
N MET A 111 -3.63 -7.91 14.75
CA MET A 111 -3.05 -8.78 13.72
C MET A 111 -3.58 -10.22 13.77
N GLU A 112 -4.21 -10.61 14.87
CA GLU A 112 -4.94 -11.89 15.01
C GLU A 112 -6.40 -11.78 14.56
N ASN A 113 -6.90 -10.57 14.23
CA ASN A 113 -8.24 -10.37 13.70
C ASN A 113 -8.29 -10.67 12.18
N ASP A 114 -9.16 -11.60 11.79
CA ASP A 114 -9.27 -12.07 10.40
C ASP A 114 -9.78 -11.00 9.43
N GLU A 115 -10.69 -10.13 9.87
CA GLU A 115 -11.23 -9.04 9.05
C GLU A 115 -10.14 -8.00 8.74
N PHE A 116 -9.36 -7.60 9.74
CA PHE A 116 -8.20 -6.75 9.55
C PHE A 116 -7.18 -7.38 8.58
N ASN A 117 -6.88 -8.67 8.75
CA ASN A 117 -5.95 -9.37 7.86
C ASN A 117 -6.48 -9.44 6.42
N ALA A 118 -7.77 -9.72 6.23
CA ALA A 118 -8.41 -9.72 4.92
C ALA A 118 -8.32 -8.35 4.24
N THR A 119 -8.58 -7.27 4.99
CA THR A 119 -8.50 -5.90 4.48
C THR A 119 -7.05 -5.48 4.18
N VAL A 120 -6.06 -5.93 4.97
CA VAL A 120 -4.63 -5.72 4.67
C VAL A 120 -4.21 -6.44 3.39
N CYS A 121 -4.60 -7.71 3.21
CA CYS A 121 -4.32 -8.47 1.98
C CYS A 121 -4.95 -7.80 0.77
N PHE A 122 -6.23 -7.41 0.88
CA PHE A 122 -6.93 -6.68 -0.16
C PHE A 122 -6.20 -5.39 -0.55
N LEU A 123 -5.79 -4.58 0.43
CA LEU A 123 -5.02 -3.37 0.16
C LEU A 123 -3.69 -3.68 -0.51
N SER A 124 -2.97 -4.71 -0.05
CA SER A 124 -1.69 -5.14 -0.62
C SER A 124 -1.83 -5.48 -2.10
N ASP A 125 -2.84 -6.26 -2.48
CA ASP A 125 -3.09 -6.65 -3.87
C ASP A 125 -3.43 -5.45 -4.75
N VAL A 126 -4.32 -4.57 -4.28
CA VAL A 126 -4.69 -3.34 -4.99
C VAL A 126 -3.47 -2.45 -5.22
N PHE A 127 -2.67 -2.21 -4.17
CA PHE A 127 -1.47 -1.39 -4.31
C PHE A 127 -0.40 -2.07 -5.18
N HIS A 128 -0.30 -3.39 -5.16
CA HIS A 128 0.62 -4.13 -6.04
C HIS A 128 0.29 -3.89 -7.52
N HIS A 129 -0.98 -4.03 -7.91
CA HIS A 129 -1.38 -3.79 -9.29
C HIS A 129 -1.26 -2.32 -9.70
N LEU A 130 -1.58 -1.38 -8.80
CA LEU A 130 -1.31 0.03 -9.04
C LEU A 130 0.19 0.26 -9.26
N ASN A 131 1.06 -0.36 -8.46
CA ASN A 131 2.52 -0.21 -8.54
C ASN A 131 3.01 -0.72 -9.89
N GLN A 132 2.51 -1.89 -10.31
CA GLN A 132 2.82 -2.48 -11.61
C GLN A 132 2.39 -1.56 -12.76
N LEU A 133 1.13 -1.09 -12.76
CA LEU A 133 0.63 -0.16 -13.77
C LEU A 133 1.52 1.08 -13.86
N ASN A 134 1.89 1.69 -12.72
CA ASN A 134 2.76 2.86 -12.74
C ASN A 134 4.16 2.60 -13.29
N MET A 135 4.79 1.47 -12.94
CA MET A 135 6.06 1.07 -13.54
C MET A 135 5.93 0.88 -15.05
N GLU A 136 4.81 0.30 -15.48
CA GLU A 136 4.47 0.15 -16.88
C GLU A 136 4.12 1.47 -17.59
N LEU A 137 3.69 2.51 -16.88
CA LEU A 137 3.45 3.82 -17.47
C LEU A 137 4.71 4.71 -17.47
N GLN A 138 5.65 4.49 -16.55
CA GLN A 138 6.90 5.27 -16.42
C GLN A 138 8.07 4.74 -17.27
N GLY A 139 7.91 3.60 -17.93
CA GLY A 139 8.95 3.06 -18.81
C GLY A 139 9.25 3.99 -20.00
N ARG A 140 10.53 4.09 -20.37
CA ARG A 140 10.96 4.81 -21.58
C ARG A 140 10.54 4.02 -22.82
N ASP A 141 10.51 4.70 -23.97
CA ASP A 141 10.26 4.09 -25.29
C ASP A 141 8.88 3.44 -25.45
N LYS A 142 7.85 4.05 -24.86
CA LYS A 142 6.45 3.61 -25.02
C LYS A 142 5.68 4.55 -25.91
N THR A 143 4.95 3.98 -26.86
CA THR A 143 4.02 4.75 -27.69
C THR A 143 2.77 5.10 -26.89
N VAL A 144 2.09 6.17 -27.29
CA VAL A 144 0.82 6.58 -26.68
C VAL A 144 -0.23 5.47 -26.77
N ALA A 145 -0.23 4.69 -27.86
CA ALA A 145 -1.15 3.56 -28.05
C ALA A 145 -0.91 2.45 -27.01
N GLU A 146 0.35 2.09 -26.75
CA GLU A 146 0.71 1.09 -25.74
C GLU A 146 0.33 1.52 -24.31
N LEU A 147 0.47 2.82 -24.02
CA LEU A 147 0.07 3.36 -22.71
C LEU A 147 -1.45 3.31 -22.53
N VAL A 148 -2.22 3.62 -23.58
CA VAL A 148 -3.69 3.54 -23.57
C VAL A 148 -4.14 2.09 -23.41
N GLU A 149 -3.54 1.16 -24.15
CA GLU A 149 -3.84 -0.27 -24.07
C GLU A 149 -3.61 -0.81 -22.64
N LYS A 150 -2.48 -0.49 -22.02
CA LYS A 150 -2.18 -0.90 -20.63
C LYS A 150 -3.20 -0.38 -19.62
N VAL A 151 -3.65 0.86 -19.78
CA VAL A 151 -4.70 1.42 -18.91
C VAL A 151 -6.05 0.74 -19.16
N MET A 152 -6.40 0.45 -20.42
CA MET A 152 -7.64 -0.26 -20.74
C MET A 152 -7.63 -1.70 -20.22
N LEU A 153 -6.52 -2.42 -20.34
CA LEU A 153 -6.35 -3.75 -19.77
C LEU A 153 -6.45 -3.74 -18.25
N PHE A 154 -5.86 -2.74 -17.59
CA PHE A 154 -6.06 -2.53 -16.16
C PHE A 154 -7.55 -2.28 -15.87
N LYS A 155 -8.23 -1.46 -16.68
CA LYS A 155 -9.66 -1.14 -16.56
C LYS A 155 -10.59 -2.35 -16.67
N GLU A 156 -10.24 -3.29 -17.54
CA GLU A 156 -11.00 -4.51 -17.81
C GLU A 156 -10.68 -5.63 -16.82
N SER A 157 -9.58 -5.51 -16.07
CA SER A 157 -9.26 -6.45 -15.00
C SER A 157 -10.34 -6.43 -13.91
N SER A 158 -10.67 -7.60 -13.36
CA SER A 158 -11.63 -7.76 -12.25
C SER A 158 -11.29 -6.88 -11.05
N HIS A 159 -10.00 -6.52 -10.92
CA HIS A 159 -9.44 -5.67 -9.89
C HIS A 159 -9.81 -4.19 -10.06
N PHE A 160 -10.08 -3.71 -11.28
CA PHE A 160 -10.52 -2.33 -11.51
C PHE A 160 -12.00 -2.12 -11.21
N SER A 161 -12.85 -3.13 -11.41
CA SER A 161 -14.23 -3.07 -10.90
C SER A 161 -14.25 -3.02 -9.37
N LEU A 162 -13.37 -3.77 -8.70
CA LEU A 162 -13.14 -3.67 -7.24
C LEU A 162 -12.57 -2.31 -6.84
N LEU A 163 -11.63 -1.76 -7.61
CA LEU A 163 -11.10 -0.40 -7.41
C LEU A 163 -12.19 0.66 -7.56
N ILE A 164 -13.03 0.59 -8.59
CA ILE A 164 -14.20 1.47 -8.76
C ILE A 164 -15.18 1.29 -7.60
N PHE A 165 -15.41 0.08 -7.11
CA PHE A 165 -16.31 -0.14 -5.98
C PHE A 165 -15.77 0.49 -4.68
N VAL A 166 -14.46 0.38 -4.43
CA VAL A 166 -13.74 1.08 -3.37
C VAL A 166 -13.85 2.60 -3.52
N LEU A 167 -13.70 3.11 -4.74
CA LEU A 167 -13.74 4.54 -5.04
C LEU A 167 -15.15 5.14 -5.07
N ALA A 168 -16.16 4.38 -5.48
CA ALA A 168 -17.56 4.79 -5.53
C ALA A 168 -18.15 4.93 -4.11
N ARG A 169 -17.75 4.06 -3.16
CA ARG A 169 -18.05 4.24 -1.73
C ARG A 169 -17.31 5.44 -1.10
N CYS A 170 -16.19 5.84 -1.69
CA CYS A 170 -15.39 6.98 -1.24
C CYS A 170 -15.93 8.33 -1.74
N SER A 171 -16.79 8.34 -2.77
CA SER A 171 -17.29 9.55 -3.42
C SER A 171 -18.63 10.06 -2.86
N THR A 172 -19.24 9.33 -1.92
CA THR A 172 -20.57 9.65 -1.35
C THR A 172 -20.52 10.43 -0.03
N CYS A 173 -19.36 10.94 0.41
CA CYS A 173 -19.30 11.82 1.59
C CYS A 173 -19.32 13.30 1.18
N PRO A 174 -20.23 14.12 1.74
CA PRO A 174 -20.24 15.56 1.48
C PRO A 174 -18.98 16.21 2.07
N HIS A 175 -18.44 17.16 1.30
CA HIS A 175 -17.32 18.02 1.68
C HIS A 175 -17.59 18.87 2.92
#